data_AF-A0A7Y3ENX8-F1
#
_entry.id   AF-A0A7Y3ENX8-F1
#
_cell.length_a   1.000
_cell.length_b   1.000
_cell.length_c   1.000
_cell.angle_alpha   90.00
_cell.angle_beta   90.00
_cell.angle_gamma   90.00
#
_symmetry.space_group_name_H-M   'P 1'
#
loop_
_entity.id
_entity.type
_entity.pdbx_description
1 polymer ?
#
loop_
_entity_poly.entity_id
_entity_poly.type
_entity_poly.pdbx_seq_one_letter_code
_entity_poly.pdbx_strand_id
1 'polypeptide(L)'
;MFASTEPLPIKLEYSIREIKKETDDSTYINSILKYGDQDGNWLELPVELRVRGNYRLKNCYFPPVKLKIRKSNYKGTLFDTQKRLKLVTPCLTERDRNDNVIKEYLAYKIFEVVSPYYFKTRLVDIEFNELRGSKGKVHLMKGFLIEDDKHVAKRYEGKIYKRRVHPLQQDDLASVRHAMFQYLIGNTDYSQYDMHNVKVMFHEPDFIPLPYDFDMAGFVNCSYAVVSQIGTKKLPITSVRQRLYRGFKRNPALFQQVRQEFLSSQSEIMAQVDACKGQFELEREFEVARDYIFDFFKVIADDDKFQSQILKKARTQ
;
A
#
# COMPACT_ATOMS: atom_id res chain seq x y z
N MET A 1 -8.82 -5.51 15.47
CA MET A 1 -8.68 -5.24 14.02
C MET A 1 -7.48 -5.95 13.38
N PHE A 2 -6.25 -5.41 13.49
CA PHE A 2 -5.08 -5.80 12.66
C PHE A 2 -4.20 -6.93 13.21
N ALA A 3 -4.59 -7.56 14.32
CA ALA A 3 -3.82 -8.67 14.90
C ALA A 3 -4.04 -10.00 14.15
N SER A 4 -5.14 -10.12 13.42
CA SER A 4 -5.47 -11.30 12.61
C SER A 4 -5.02 -11.08 11.17
N THR A 5 -4.46 -12.14 10.58
CA THR A 5 -4.07 -12.23 9.17
C THR A 5 -5.20 -12.74 8.28
N GLU A 6 -6.26 -13.30 8.87
CA GLU A 6 -7.40 -13.83 8.13
C GLU A 6 -8.21 -12.71 7.46
N PRO A 7 -8.60 -12.87 6.18
CA PRO A 7 -9.50 -11.95 5.50
C PRO A 7 -10.76 -11.72 6.34
N LEU A 8 -11.11 -10.44 6.55
CA LEU A 8 -12.37 -10.09 7.21
C LEU A 8 -13.48 -10.04 6.17
N PRO A 9 -14.53 -10.88 6.25
CA PRO A 9 -15.70 -10.73 5.39
C PRO A 9 -16.45 -9.45 5.75
N ILE A 10 -16.70 -8.61 4.75
CA ILE A 10 -17.42 -7.35 4.89
C ILE A 10 -18.49 -7.18 3.81
N LYS A 11 -19.55 -6.43 4.14
CA LYS A 11 -20.53 -5.93 3.17
C LYS A 11 -20.59 -4.42 3.22
N LEU A 12 -20.68 -3.81 2.04
CA LEU A 12 -20.86 -2.38 1.87
C LEU A 12 -21.93 -2.10 0.82
N GLU A 13 -22.68 -1.04 1.03
CA GLU A 13 -23.72 -0.60 0.11
C GLU A 13 -23.67 0.92 -0.04
N TYR A 14 -23.49 1.39 -1.28
CA TYR A 14 -23.54 2.81 -1.65
C TYR A 14 -23.57 3.00 -3.17
N SER A 15 -23.97 4.19 -3.62
CA SER A 15 -23.90 4.61 -5.02
C SER A 15 -22.51 5.18 -5.33
N ILE A 16 -21.79 4.56 -6.29
CA ILE A 16 -20.50 5.11 -6.77
C ILE A 16 -20.68 6.50 -7.39
N ARG A 17 -21.77 6.72 -8.12
CA ARG A 17 -22.07 8.00 -8.75
C ARG A 17 -22.29 9.09 -7.71
N GLU A 18 -23.03 8.77 -6.65
CA GLU A 18 -23.36 9.71 -5.58
C GLU A 18 -22.13 10.03 -4.73
N ILE A 19 -21.38 9.02 -4.26
CA ILE A 19 -20.19 9.28 -3.42
C ILE A 19 -19.14 10.12 -4.17
N LYS A 20 -18.97 9.92 -5.49
CA LYS A 20 -18.08 10.76 -6.33
C LYS A 20 -18.57 12.21 -6.49
N LYS A 21 -19.88 12.44 -6.41
CA LYS A 21 -20.50 13.77 -6.57
C LYS A 21 -20.57 14.54 -5.24
N GLU A 22 -20.97 13.86 -4.17
CA GLU A 22 -21.35 14.47 -2.90
C GLU A 22 -20.19 14.54 -1.88
N THR A 23 -19.10 13.79 -2.12
CA THR A 23 -17.98 13.72 -1.17
C THR A 23 -16.69 14.34 -1.71
N ASP A 24 -16.01 15.10 -0.85
CA ASP A 24 -14.68 15.65 -1.06
C ASP A 24 -13.78 15.38 0.15
N ASP A 25 -12.76 16.19 0.41
CA ASP A 25 -11.88 15.99 1.57
C ASP A 25 -12.52 16.26 2.94
N SER A 26 -13.69 16.92 2.95
CA SER A 26 -14.44 17.41 4.11
C SER A 26 -15.84 16.80 4.24
N THR A 27 -16.50 16.43 3.15
CA THR A 27 -17.86 15.87 3.15
C THR A 27 -17.88 14.34 3.09
N TYR A 28 -18.94 13.73 3.63
CA TYR A 28 -19.12 12.27 3.74
C TYR A 28 -20.59 11.92 3.47
N ILE A 29 -20.83 10.71 2.95
CA ILE A 29 -22.14 10.06 2.98
C ILE A 29 -22.22 9.06 4.12
N ASN A 30 -23.42 8.79 4.63
CA ASN A 30 -23.63 7.73 5.62
C ASN A 30 -23.81 6.38 4.93
N SER A 31 -23.32 5.31 5.55
CA SER A 31 -23.52 3.93 5.12
C SER A 31 -23.42 3.00 6.34
N ILE A 32 -23.71 1.72 6.13
CA ILE A 32 -23.57 0.67 7.13
C ILE A 32 -22.53 -0.32 6.62
N LEU A 33 -21.44 -0.46 7.35
CA LEU A 33 -20.48 -1.55 7.15
C LEU A 33 -20.99 -2.77 7.91
N LYS A 34 -21.25 -3.87 7.21
CA LYS A 34 -21.48 -5.16 7.87
C LYS A 34 -20.18 -5.95 7.90
N TYR A 35 -19.87 -6.62 8.99
CA TYR A 35 -18.67 -7.47 9.08
C TYR A 35 -18.98 -8.75 9.85
N GLY A 36 -18.34 -9.85 9.46
CA GLY A 36 -18.46 -11.13 10.16
C GLY A 36 -17.67 -11.12 11.47
N ASP A 37 -18.25 -11.65 12.54
CA ASP A 37 -17.53 -11.99 13.76
C ASP A 37 -16.95 -13.42 13.72
N GLN A 38 -16.33 -13.86 14.81
CA GLN A 38 -15.71 -15.19 14.91
C GLN A 38 -16.74 -16.32 14.93
N ASP A 39 -18.00 -16.03 15.26
CA ASP A 39 -19.09 -16.99 15.39
C ASP A 39 -19.94 -17.07 14.10
N GLY A 40 -19.55 -16.33 13.06
CA GLY A 40 -20.24 -16.27 11.76
C GLY A 40 -21.44 -15.34 11.72
N ASN A 41 -21.68 -14.53 12.76
CA ASN A 41 -22.74 -13.53 12.76
C ASN A 41 -22.31 -12.26 12.01
N TRP A 42 -23.28 -11.59 11.39
CA TRP A 42 -23.07 -10.29 10.76
C TRP A 42 -23.38 -9.16 11.74
N LEU A 43 -22.35 -8.38 12.09
CA LEU A 43 -22.48 -7.19 12.91
C LEU A 43 -22.57 -5.95 12.02
N GLU A 44 -23.45 -5.03 12.38
CA GLU A 44 -23.61 -3.75 11.68
C GLU A 44 -22.82 -2.63 12.37
N LEU A 45 -22.13 -1.83 11.58
CA LEU A 45 -21.37 -0.67 12.05
C LEU A 45 -21.73 0.55 11.21
N PRO A 46 -22.41 1.56 11.78
CA PRO A 46 -22.67 2.80 11.06
C PRO A 46 -21.36 3.55 10.80
N VAL A 47 -21.10 3.86 9.53
CA VAL A 47 -19.89 4.50 9.04
C VAL A 47 -20.20 5.70 8.15
N GLU A 48 -19.26 6.63 8.07
CA GLU A 48 -19.26 7.74 7.14
C GLU A 48 -18.21 7.44 6.06
N LEU A 49 -18.60 7.50 4.78
CA LEU A 49 -17.74 7.18 3.64
C LEU A 49 -17.44 8.44 2.84
N ARG A 50 -16.23 8.51 2.29
CA ARG A 50 -15.86 9.50 1.27
C ARG A 50 -14.85 8.95 0.28
N VAL A 51 -14.83 9.53 -0.91
CA VAL A 51 -13.74 9.27 -1.86
C VAL A 51 -12.41 9.85 -1.37
N ARG A 52 -11.31 9.29 -1.88
CA ARG A 52 -9.94 9.81 -1.66
C ARG A 52 -9.10 9.69 -2.94
N GLY A 53 -7.91 10.28 -2.90
CA GLY A 53 -6.91 10.13 -3.95
C GLY A 53 -7.17 11.01 -5.17
N ASN A 54 -6.23 10.98 -6.12
CA ASN A 54 -6.23 11.87 -7.29
C ASN A 54 -6.44 11.07 -8.58
N TYR A 55 -5.46 10.23 -8.96
CA TYR A 55 -5.51 9.46 -10.20
C TYR A 55 -6.67 8.46 -10.20
N ARG A 56 -6.72 7.58 -9.19
CA ARG A 56 -7.75 6.54 -9.08
C ARG A 56 -9.17 7.10 -8.97
N LEU A 57 -9.35 8.26 -8.34
CA LEU A 57 -10.66 8.91 -8.27
C LEU A 57 -11.20 9.26 -9.66
N LYS A 58 -10.33 9.75 -10.55
CA LYS A 58 -10.68 10.18 -11.92
C LYS A 58 -10.78 9.00 -12.89
N ASN A 59 -9.93 8.00 -12.74
CA ASN A 59 -9.73 6.96 -13.77
C ASN A 59 -10.30 5.58 -13.41
N CYS A 60 -10.64 5.31 -12.15
CA CYS A 60 -11.15 4.00 -11.72
C CYS A 60 -12.68 3.91 -11.77
N TYR A 61 -13.16 2.70 -12.05
CA TYR A 61 -14.56 2.31 -11.84
C TYR A 61 -14.89 2.39 -10.34
N PHE A 62 -14.14 1.67 -9.50
CA PHE A 62 -14.27 1.76 -8.04
C PHE A 62 -13.27 2.79 -7.50
N PRO A 63 -13.75 3.95 -7.02
CA PRO A 63 -12.87 4.93 -6.39
C PRO A 63 -12.39 4.41 -5.03
N PRO A 64 -11.17 4.71 -4.61
CA PRO A 64 -10.72 4.35 -3.27
C PRO A 64 -11.53 5.14 -2.23
N VAL A 65 -11.89 4.47 -1.14
CA VAL A 65 -12.79 5.01 -0.11
C VAL A 65 -12.05 5.14 1.22
N LYS A 66 -12.36 6.21 1.95
CA LYS A 66 -11.99 6.36 3.36
C LYS A 66 -13.24 6.18 4.22
N LEU A 67 -13.15 5.28 5.20
CA LEU A 67 -14.16 5.09 6.22
C LEU A 67 -13.83 5.99 7.40
N LYS A 68 -14.88 6.57 7.99
CA LYS A 68 -14.83 7.29 9.26
C LYS A 68 -15.87 6.68 10.18
N ILE A 69 -15.45 6.34 11.40
CA ILE A 69 -16.27 5.67 12.41
C ILE A 69 -16.37 6.59 13.62
N ARG A 70 -17.60 6.88 14.05
CA ARG A 70 -17.83 7.69 15.24
C ARG A 70 -17.37 6.93 16.49
N LYS A 71 -16.90 7.66 17.51
CA LYS A 71 -16.38 7.05 18.76
C LYS A 71 -17.41 6.18 19.46
N SER A 72 -18.68 6.60 19.45
CA SER A 72 -19.80 5.82 19.97
C SER A 72 -19.99 4.48 19.28
N ASN A 73 -19.58 4.37 18.01
CA ASN A 73 -19.85 3.19 17.18
C ASN A 73 -18.70 2.20 17.20
N TYR A 74 -17.44 2.66 17.27
CA TYR A 74 -16.31 1.73 17.27
C TYR A 74 -16.02 1.10 18.64
N LYS A 75 -16.42 1.74 19.75
CA LYS A 75 -16.07 1.28 21.10
C LYS A 75 -16.67 -0.11 21.37
N GLY A 76 -15.83 -1.05 21.79
CA GLY A 76 -16.26 -2.43 22.07
C GLY A 76 -16.54 -3.29 20.83
N THR A 77 -16.16 -2.81 19.63
CA THR A 77 -16.27 -3.58 18.38
C THR A 77 -14.90 -4.03 17.89
N LEU A 78 -14.84 -4.85 16.84
CA LEU A 78 -13.58 -5.23 16.18
C LEU A 78 -12.73 -4.02 15.73
N PHE A 79 -13.40 -2.89 15.49
CA PHE A 79 -12.84 -1.62 15.04
C PHE A 79 -12.47 -0.68 16.18
N ASP A 80 -12.40 -1.15 17.43
CA ASP A 80 -12.12 -0.27 18.56
C ASP A 80 -10.87 0.58 18.34
N THR A 81 -10.98 1.84 18.74
CA THR A 81 -10.05 2.95 18.49
C THR A 81 -9.86 3.39 17.02
N GLN A 82 -10.37 2.64 16.04
CA GLN A 82 -10.21 2.94 14.60
C GLN A 82 -11.20 4.02 14.15
N LYS A 83 -10.86 5.29 14.39
CA LYS A 83 -11.70 6.42 13.94
C LYS A 83 -11.76 6.55 12.41
N ARG A 84 -10.69 6.17 11.72
CA ARG A 84 -10.56 6.27 10.27
C ARG A 84 -9.80 5.08 9.73
N LEU A 85 -10.24 4.57 8.59
CA LEU A 85 -9.55 3.52 7.85
C LEU A 85 -9.57 3.87 6.37
N LYS A 86 -8.52 3.50 5.65
CA LYS A 86 -8.53 3.54 4.18
C LYS A 86 -8.87 2.15 3.69
N LEU A 87 -9.83 2.05 2.77
CA LEU A 87 -10.16 0.81 2.09
C LEU A 87 -9.62 0.87 0.67
N VAL A 88 -8.73 -0.06 0.36
CA VAL A 88 -8.26 -0.30 -0.99
C VAL A 88 -9.14 -1.37 -1.61
N THR A 89 -9.68 -1.07 -2.79
CA THR A 89 -10.50 -1.96 -3.63
C THR A 89 -9.80 -2.11 -4.99
N PRO A 90 -10.28 -2.97 -5.90
CA PRO A 90 -9.80 -2.96 -7.27
C PRO A 90 -10.09 -1.62 -7.96
N CYS A 91 -9.34 -1.25 -9.01
CA CYS A 91 -9.59 -0.01 -9.76
C CYS A 91 -10.65 -0.22 -10.86
N LEU A 92 -10.46 -1.26 -11.68
CA LEU A 92 -11.25 -1.56 -12.86
C LEU A 92 -11.97 -2.91 -12.70
N THR A 93 -12.97 -3.15 -13.53
CA THR A 93 -13.70 -4.43 -13.59
C THR A 93 -13.02 -5.40 -14.55
N GLU A 94 -11.78 -5.76 -14.22
CA GLU A 94 -10.93 -6.66 -15.03
C GLU A 94 -10.80 -8.04 -14.38
N ARG A 95 -10.19 -8.99 -15.10
CA ARG A 95 -10.10 -10.40 -14.68
C ARG A 95 -9.17 -10.60 -13.48
N ASP A 96 -8.02 -9.92 -13.49
CA ASP A 96 -6.94 -9.98 -12.49
C ASP A 96 -7.11 -8.93 -11.38
N ARG A 97 -8.28 -8.27 -11.32
CA ARG A 97 -8.51 -7.12 -10.44
C ARG A 97 -8.27 -7.43 -8.96
N ASN A 98 -8.61 -8.64 -8.52
CA ASN A 98 -8.46 -9.09 -7.15
C ASN A 98 -7.00 -9.47 -6.86
N ASP A 99 -6.33 -10.12 -7.80
CA ASP A 99 -4.89 -10.44 -7.71
C ASP A 99 -4.04 -9.17 -7.63
N ASN A 100 -4.40 -8.11 -8.36
CA ASN A 100 -3.72 -6.81 -8.26
C ASN A 100 -3.86 -6.19 -6.85
N VAL A 101 -5.03 -6.31 -6.21
CA VAL A 101 -5.22 -5.89 -4.82
C VAL A 101 -4.37 -6.72 -3.85
N ILE A 102 -4.27 -8.03 -4.07
CA ILE A 102 -3.48 -8.93 -3.23
C ILE A 102 -1.99 -8.60 -3.35
N LYS A 103 -1.48 -8.33 -4.56
CA LYS A 103 -0.10 -7.88 -4.75
C LYS A 103 0.15 -6.53 -4.07
N GLU A 104 -0.78 -5.58 -4.15
CA GLU A 104 -0.63 -4.30 -3.45
C GLU A 104 -0.59 -4.49 -1.93
N TYR A 105 -1.45 -5.36 -1.39
CA TYR A 105 -1.44 -5.76 0.02
C TYR A 105 -0.11 -6.42 0.42
N LEU A 106 0.41 -7.35 -0.41
CA LEU A 106 1.69 -8.02 -0.18
C LEU A 106 2.84 -7.02 -0.11
N ALA A 107 2.83 -5.93 -0.88
CA ALA A 107 3.85 -4.89 -0.77
C ALA A 107 3.88 -4.26 0.63
N TYR A 108 2.72 -4.06 1.29
CA TYR A 108 2.71 -3.65 2.69
C TYR A 108 3.31 -4.73 3.58
N LYS A 109 2.91 -6.00 3.42
CA LYS A 109 3.42 -7.12 4.23
C LYS A 109 4.93 -7.31 4.12
N ILE A 110 5.49 -7.19 2.93
CA ILE A 110 6.93 -7.22 2.70
C ILE A 110 7.62 -6.06 3.43
N PHE A 111 7.01 -4.86 3.43
CA PHE A 111 7.57 -3.71 4.14
C PHE A 111 7.54 -3.90 5.67
N GLU A 112 6.53 -4.59 6.22
CA GLU A 112 6.47 -4.92 7.66
C GLU A 112 7.68 -5.76 8.10
N VAL A 113 8.23 -6.62 7.23
CA VAL A 113 9.39 -7.46 7.53
C VAL A 113 10.69 -6.63 7.57
N VAL A 114 10.89 -5.75 6.61
CA VAL A 114 12.17 -5.05 6.46
C VAL A 114 12.28 -3.77 7.26
N SER A 115 11.17 -3.22 7.79
CA SER A 115 11.13 -1.92 8.46
C SER A 115 10.47 -2.00 9.84
N PRO A 116 11.07 -1.38 10.89
CA PRO A 116 10.43 -1.30 12.20
C PRO A 116 9.20 -0.38 12.19
N TYR A 117 9.12 0.56 11.24
CA TYR A 117 8.02 1.51 11.09
C TYR A 117 7.20 1.18 9.85
N TYR A 118 5.94 0.81 10.04
CA TYR A 118 5.06 0.38 8.95
C TYR A 118 3.59 0.66 9.25
N PHE A 119 2.76 0.64 8.21
CA PHE A 119 1.30 0.64 8.33
C PHE A 119 0.80 -0.78 8.56
N LYS A 120 -0.07 -0.99 9.55
CA LYS A 120 -0.78 -2.26 9.64
C LYS A 120 -1.85 -2.35 8.55
N THR A 121 -1.96 -3.53 7.97
CA THR A 121 -2.96 -3.85 6.95
C THR A 121 -3.69 -5.15 7.25
N ARG A 122 -4.92 -5.28 6.75
CA ARG A 122 -5.70 -6.51 6.83
C ARG A 122 -6.54 -6.69 5.57
N LEU A 123 -6.46 -7.88 4.96
CA LEU A 123 -7.30 -8.28 3.83
C LEU A 123 -8.77 -8.31 4.23
N VAL A 124 -9.64 -8.01 3.27
CA VAL A 124 -11.08 -8.10 3.41
C VAL A 124 -11.70 -8.76 2.18
N ASP A 125 -12.71 -9.58 2.39
CA ASP A 125 -13.57 -10.11 1.34
C ASP A 125 -14.82 -9.24 1.28
N ILE A 126 -15.02 -8.55 0.16
CA ILE A 126 -16.06 -7.52 0.03
C ILE A 126 -17.20 -8.03 -0.83
N GLU A 127 -18.39 -8.09 -0.24
CA GLU A 127 -19.65 -8.07 -0.98
C GLU A 127 -20.12 -6.61 -1.08
N PHE A 128 -19.92 -5.99 -2.24
CA PHE A 128 -20.29 -4.61 -2.47
C PHE A 128 -21.55 -4.51 -3.32
N ASN A 129 -22.63 -4.01 -2.73
CA ASN A 129 -23.86 -3.67 -3.45
C ASN A 129 -23.79 -2.23 -3.96
N GLU A 130 -23.49 -2.07 -5.25
CA GLU A 130 -23.51 -0.78 -5.92
C GLU A 130 -24.97 -0.34 -6.13
N LEU A 131 -25.38 0.72 -5.45
CA LEU A 131 -26.70 1.31 -5.63
C LEU A 131 -26.75 2.04 -6.98
N ARG A 132 -27.33 1.37 -7.98
CA ARG A 132 -27.55 1.91 -9.34
C ARG A 132 -28.85 1.40 -9.93
N GLY A 133 -29.71 2.32 -10.38
CA GLY A 133 -31.02 1.96 -10.93
C GLY A 133 -31.92 1.30 -9.89
N SER A 134 -32.84 0.44 -10.32
CA SER A 134 -33.82 -0.22 -9.45
C SER A 134 -33.35 -1.54 -8.83
N LYS A 135 -32.32 -2.19 -9.38
CA LYS A 135 -31.86 -3.53 -8.95
C LYS A 135 -30.48 -3.55 -8.27
N GLY A 136 -29.73 -2.45 -8.31
CA GLY A 136 -28.34 -2.43 -7.86
C GLY A 136 -27.42 -3.38 -8.66
N LYS A 137 -26.16 -3.47 -8.27
CA LYS A 137 -25.20 -4.44 -8.80
C LYS A 137 -24.30 -4.94 -7.69
N VAL A 138 -24.32 -6.25 -7.44
CA VAL A 138 -23.44 -6.89 -6.47
C VAL A 138 -22.10 -7.19 -7.12
N HIS A 139 -21.01 -6.82 -6.43
CA HIS A 139 -19.64 -7.15 -6.79
C HIS A 139 -18.99 -7.91 -5.65
N LEU A 140 -18.41 -9.07 -5.96
CA LEU A 140 -17.53 -9.80 -5.05
C LEU A 140 -16.09 -9.44 -5.41
N MET A 141 -15.36 -8.91 -4.44
CA MET A 141 -14.00 -8.44 -4.65
C MET A 141 -13.12 -8.57 -3.41
N LYS A 142 -11.82 -8.74 -3.64
CA LYS A 142 -10.80 -8.61 -2.60
C LYS A 142 -10.56 -7.13 -2.32
N GLY A 143 -10.25 -6.81 -1.08
CA GLY A 143 -9.81 -5.50 -0.64
C GLY A 143 -8.83 -5.61 0.51
N PHE A 144 -8.32 -4.48 0.97
CA PHE A 144 -7.65 -4.42 2.26
C PHE A 144 -7.82 -3.07 2.94
N LEU A 145 -7.81 -3.11 4.27
CA LEU A 145 -7.86 -1.95 5.12
C LEU A 145 -6.45 -1.54 5.53
N ILE A 146 -6.16 -0.24 5.48
CA ILE A 146 -4.90 0.36 5.94
C ILE A 146 -5.17 1.21 7.17
N GLU A 147 -4.34 1.03 8.19
CA GLU A 147 -4.31 1.84 9.40
C GLU A 147 -4.19 3.36 9.12
N ASP A 148 -4.78 4.19 9.98
CA ASP A 148 -4.62 5.65 9.91
C ASP A 148 -3.17 6.04 10.26
N ASP A 149 -2.63 7.03 9.58
CA ASP A 149 -1.26 7.49 9.79
C ASP A 149 -1.03 8.01 11.23
N LYS A 150 -2.06 8.55 11.88
CA LYS A 150 -2.00 8.93 13.29
C LYS A 150 -1.84 7.76 14.24
N HIS A 151 -2.39 6.59 13.91
CA HIS A 151 -2.21 5.39 14.73
C HIS A 151 -0.81 4.81 14.57
N VAL A 152 -0.25 4.84 13.35
CA VAL A 152 1.17 4.53 13.12
C VAL A 152 2.05 5.46 13.95
N ALA A 153 1.86 6.77 13.83
CA ALA A 153 2.64 7.75 14.59
C ALA A 153 2.53 7.53 16.11
N LYS A 154 1.32 7.30 16.62
CA LYS A 154 1.10 7.00 18.04
C LYS A 154 1.80 5.70 18.48
N ARG A 155 1.81 4.65 17.65
CA ARG A 155 2.47 3.37 17.96
C ARG A 155 3.97 3.53 18.20
N TYR A 156 4.60 4.51 17.56
CA TYR A 156 6.03 4.77 17.65
C TYR A 156 6.37 6.11 18.32
N GLU A 157 5.46 6.63 19.15
CA GLU A 157 5.66 7.89 19.90
C GLU A 157 6.03 9.10 19.03
N GLY A 158 5.68 9.04 17.75
CA GLY A 158 6.00 10.03 16.75
C GLY A 158 4.81 10.91 16.35
N LYS A 159 5.05 11.77 15.36
CA LYS A 159 4.02 12.65 14.75
C LYS A 159 4.14 12.62 13.24
N ILE A 160 3.02 12.58 12.53
CA ILE A 160 3.02 12.73 11.07
C ILE A 160 3.40 14.17 10.71
N TYR A 161 4.53 14.30 10.02
CA TYR A 161 5.05 15.57 9.56
C TYR A 161 4.49 15.85 8.16
N LYS A 162 3.88 17.03 7.99
CA LYS A 162 3.14 17.40 6.77
C LYS A 162 3.90 18.33 5.83
N ARG A 163 5.06 18.82 6.25
CA ARG A 163 5.91 19.71 5.45
C ARG A 163 6.98 18.89 4.75
N ARG A 164 7.42 19.38 3.59
CA ARG A 164 8.53 18.75 2.86
C ARG A 164 9.76 18.71 3.76
N VAL A 165 10.41 17.54 3.77
CA VAL A 165 11.71 17.33 4.41
C VAL A 165 12.63 16.87 3.31
N HIS A 166 13.75 17.57 3.12
CA HIS A 166 14.69 17.18 2.09
C HIS A 166 15.12 15.73 2.35
N PRO A 167 15.18 14.84 1.33
CA PRO A 167 15.52 13.44 1.56
C PRO A 167 16.83 13.25 2.32
N LEU A 168 17.81 14.15 2.12
CA LEU A 168 19.08 14.10 2.86
C LEU A 168 19.00 14.46 4.35
N GLN A 169 17.90 15.09 4.79
CA GLN A 169 17.59 15.42 6.19
C GLN A 169 16.74 14.33 6.88
N GLN A 170 16.29 13.33 6.13
CA GLN A 170 15.64 12.15 6.70
C GLN A 170 16.69 11.19 7.24
N ASP A 171 16.29 10.33 8.17
CA ASP A 171 17.13 9.27 8.72
C ASP A 171 17.77 8.47 7.57
N ASP A 172 19.09 8.30 7.64
CA ASP A 172 19.86 7.80 6.52
C ASP A 172 19.60 6.31 6.27
N LEU A 173 19.58 5.52 7.32
CA LEU A 173 19.33 4.08 7.29
C LEU A 173 17.89 3.79 6.83
N ALA A 174 16.88 4.43 7.43
CA ALA A 174 15.49 4.28 7.02
C ALA A 174 15.26 4.76 5.58
N SER A 175 15.97 5.79 5.12
CA SER A 175 15.90 6.25 3.73
C SER A 175 16.48 5.24 2.74
N VAL A 176 17.63 4.63 3.04
CA VAL A 176 18.24 3.59 2.19
C VAL A 176 17.34 2.36 2.16
N ARG A 177 16.82 1.93 3.30
CA ARG A 177 15.85 0.83 3.43
C ARG A 177 14.57 1.08 2.64
N HIS A 178 13.99 2.28 2.76
CA HIS A 178 12.82 2.68 1.98
C HIS A 178 13.13 2.60 0.48
N ALA A 179 14.23 3.16 0.01
CA ALA A 179 14.60 3.11 -1.40
C ALA A 179 14.88 1.70 -1.91
N MET A 180 15.51 0.84 -1.09
CA MET A 180 15.72 -0.58 -1.40
C MET A 180 14.40 -1.32 -1.52
N PHE A 181 13.45 -1.07 -0.62
CA PHE A 181 12.09 -1.61 -0.70
C PHE A 181 11.37 -1.16 -1.98
N GLN A 182 11.40 0.14 -2.31
CA GLN A 182 10.78 0.64 -3.54
C GLN A 182 11.41 -0.02 -4.78
N TYR A 183 12.72 -0.27 -4.77
CA TYR A 183 13.40 -1.04 -5.81
C TYR A 183 12.96 -2.50 -5.85
N LEU A 184 12.82 -3.17 -4.70
CA LEU A 184 12.33 -4.55 -4.58
C LEU A 184 11.00 -4.72 -5.30
N ILE A 185 10.03 -3.85 -5.02
CA ILE A 185 8.70 -3.89 -5.65
C ILE A 185 8.66 -3.21 -7.04
N GLY A 186 9.80 -2.72 -7.54
CA GLY A 186 9.88 -2.04 -8.84
C GLY A 186 9.03 -0.77 -8.91
N ASN A 187 8.83 -0.07 -7.79
CA ASN A 187 8.03 1.13 -7.75
C ASN A 187 8.88 2.37 -8.06
N THR A 188 8.52 3.05 -9.13
CA THR A 188 9.09 4.36 -9.47
C THR A 188 8.15 5.52 -9.17
N ASP A 189 6.90 5.25 -8.78
CA ASP A 189 5.88 6.26 -8.50
C ASP A 189 5.95 6.74 -7.04
N TYR A 190 7.08 7.34 -6.67
CA TYR A 190 7.26 8.01 -5.39
C TYR A 190 8.25 9.18 -5.47
N SER A 191 8.16 10.11 -4.52
CA SER A 191 9.14 11.19 -4.33
C SER A 191 9.22 11.54 -2.85
N GLN A 192 10.36 11.24 -2.21
CA GLN A 192 10.65 11.69 -0.84
C GLN A 192 10.69 13.21 -0.72
N TYR A 193 11.10 13.90 -1.78
CA TYR A 193 11.18 15.36 -1.81
C TYR A 193 9.79 16.01 -1.93
N ASP A 194 8.96 15.51 -2.85
CA ASP A 194 7.60 16.05 -3.06
C ASP A 194 6.55 15.46 -2.14
N MET A 195 6.94 14.49 -1.30
CA MET A 195 6.05 13.69 -0.45
C MET A 195 4.95 12.97 -1.24
N HIS A 196 5.30 12.52 -2.46
CA HIS A 196 4.43 11.72 -3.32
C HIS A 196 4.57 10.24 -2.96
N ASN A 197 3.46 9.59 -2.62
CA ASN A 197 3.39 8.17 -2.19
C ASN A 197 4.35 7.82 -1.04
N VAL A 198 4.61 8.80 -0.17
CA VAL A 198 5.39 8.66 1.05
C VAL A 198 4.88 9.62 2.11
N LYS A 199 4.67 9.12 3.33
CA LYS A 199 4.49 9.95 4.52
C LYS A 199 5.82 10.11 5.23
N VAL A 200 5.98 11.21 5.95
CA VAL A 200 7.13 11.40 6.83
C VAL A 200 6.61 11.42 8.26
N MET A 201 7.15 10.54 9.10
CA MET A 201 6.92 10.56 10.54
C MET A 201 8.14 11.17 11.22
N PHE A 202 7.92 12.13 12.10
CA PHE A 202 8.96 12.61 13.00
C PHE A 202 8.93 11.77 14.27
N HIS A 203 10.05 11.12 14.58
CA HIS A 203 10.32 10.38 15.81
C HIS A 203 11.68 10.87 16.29
N GLU A 204 11.67 11.77 17.29
CA GLU A 204 12.81 12.62 17.63
C GLU A 204 14.13 11.84 17.79
N PRO A 205 15.24 12.27 17.15
CA PRO A 205 15.40 13.46 16.28
C PRO A 205 15.08 13.23 14.79
N ASP A 206 14.60 12.05 14.44
CA ASP A 206 14.61 11.52 13.08
C ASP A 206 13.33 11.77 12.28
N PHE A 207 13.51 11.93 10.96
CA PHE A 207 12.41 11.91 9.99
C PHE A 207 12.42 10.58 9.24
N ILE A 208 11.38 9.78 9.48
CA ILE A 208 11.24 8.42 8.95
C ILE A 208 10.28 8.42 7.75
N PRO A 209 10.71 7.96 6.56
CA PRO A 209 9.82 7.77 5.42
C PRO A 209 8.96 6.51 5.59
N LEU A 210 7.65 6.66 5.39
CA LEU A 210 6.67 5.58 5.38
C LEU A 210 6.04 5.46 3.99
N PRO A 211 6.34 4.38 3.24
CA PRO A 211 5.82 4.18 1.91
C PRO A 211 4.33 3.84 1.94
N TYR A 212 3.58 4.28 0.94
CA TYR A 212 2.17 3.90 0.74
C TYR A 212 1.77 4.14 -0.72
N ASP A 213 0.63 3.57 -1.15
CA ASP A 213 0.14 3.60 -2.54
C ASP A 213 1.11 2.87 -3.49
N PHE A 214 0.81 1.59 -3.78
CA PHE A 214 1.70 0.71 -4.56
C PHE A 214 1.08 0.23 -5.87
N ASP A 215 -0.07 0.77 -6.27
CA ASP A 215 -0.81 0.32 -7.44
C ASP A 215 -0.06 0.55 -8.77
N MET A 216 0.87 1.51 -8.79
CA MET A 216 1.77 1.80 -9.92
C MET A 216 3.08 0.98 -9.91
N ALA A 217 3.30 0.12 -8.90
CA ALA A 217 4.53 -0.63 -8.77
C ALA A 217 4.64 -1.76 -9.81
N GLY A 218 5.87 -2.02 -10.27
CA GLY A 218 6.16 -3.15 -11.15
C GLY A 218 5.73 -4.50 -10.60
N PHE A 219 5.82 -4.70 -9.28
CA PHE A 219 5.35 -5.91 -8.61
C PHE A 219 3.85 -6.14 -8.79
N VAL A 220 3.03 -5.08 -8.68
CA VAL A 220 1.58 -5.16 -8.86
C VAL A 220 1.24 -5.32 -10.33
N ASN A 221 1.84 -4.50 -11.20
CA ASN A 221 1.67 -4.52 -12.65
C ASN A 221 0.20 -4.36 -13.09
N CYS A 222 -0.53 -3.44 -12.48
CA CYS A 222 -1.88 -3.07 -12.93
C CYS A 222 -1.88 -2.69 -14.41
N SER A 223 -2.96 -3.01 -15.13
CA SER A 223 -3.16 -2.68 -16.55
C SER A 223 -3.00 -1.18 -16.89
N TYR A 224 -3.31 -0.33 -15.92
CA TYR A 224 -3.22 1.13 -16.02
C TYR A 224 -1.89 1.71 -15.49
N ALA A 225 -0.97 0.87 -14.99
CA ALA A 225 0.27 1.33 -14.43
C ALA A 225 1.19 1.95 -15.50
N VAL A 226 1.79 3.09 -15.17
CA VAL A 226 2.67 3.82 -16.09
C VAL A 226 4.02 4.12 -15.46
N VAL A 227 5.07 4.13 -16.27
CA VAL A 227 6.39 4.57 -15.84
C VAL A 227 6.33 6.05 -15.46
N SER A 228 6.79 6.38 -14.26
CA SER A 228 6.78 7.75 -13.75
C SER A 228 7.62 8.70 -14.61
N GLN A 229 7.28 9.98 -14.57
CA GLN A 229 7.97 11.06 -15.28
C GLN A 229 8.32 12.17 -14.30
N ILE A 230 9.45 12.84 -14.52
CA ILE A 230 9.89 13.99 -13.72
C ILE A 230 9.75 15.23 -14.59
N GLY A 231 8.70 16.02 -14.34
CA GLY A 231 8.30 17.08 -15.27
C GLY A 231 8.00 16.49 -16.64
N THR A 232 8.77 16.90 -17.66
CA THR A 232 8.67 16.39 -19.04
C THR A 232 9.62 15.23 -19.34
N LYS A 233 10.48 14.84 -18.39
CA LYS A 233 11.51 13.81 -18.61
C LYS A 233 11.02 12.44 -18.20
N LYS A 234 11.07 11.48 -19.11
CA LYS A 234 10.82 10.06 -18.83
C LYS A 234 12.00 9.47 -18.06
N LEU A 235 11.71 8.52 -17.18
CA LEU A 235 12.73 7.70 -16.55
C LEU A 235 13.40 6.78 -17.61
N PRO A 236 14.65 6.32 -17.39
CA PRO A 236 15.39 5.47 -18.32
C PRO A 236 14.93 4.01 -18.28
N ILE A 237 13.62 3.78 -18.20
CA ILE A 237 12.95 2.48 -18.25
C ILE A 237 11.70 2.60 -19.12
N THR A 238 11.32 1.52 -19.78
CA THR A 238 10.18 1.50 -20.73
C THR A 238 8.98 0.75 -20.19
N SER A 239 9.13 0.02 -19.09
CA SER A 239 8.08 -0.76 -18.43
C SER A 239 8.17 -0.60 -16.92
N VAL A 240 7.01 -0.56 -16.24
CA VAL A 240 6.94 -0.59 -14.77
C VAL A 240 7.56 -1.87 -14.20
N ARG A 241 7.64 -2.96 -14.97
CA ARG A 241 8.31 -4.20 -14.55
C ARG A 241 9.82 -4.04 -14.41
N GLN A 242 10.43 -3.05 -15.06
CA GLN A 242 11.87 -2.79 -14.93
C GLN A 242 12.14 -2.03 -13.63
N ARG A 243 13.03 -2.57 -12.80
CA ARG A 243 13.45 -1.90 -11.56
C ARG A 243 14.39 -0.75 -11.85
N LEU A 244 14.20 0.36 -11.17
CA LEU A 244 15.10 1.51 -11.20
C LEU A 244 15.29 2.03 -9.77
N TYR A 245 16.53 2.03 -9.29
CA TYR A 245 16.83 2.57 -7.97
C TYR A 245 16.70 4.09 -8.00
N ARG A 246 15.88 4.66 -7.11
CA ARG A 246 15.60 6.11 -7.05
C ARG A 246 15.95 6.76 -5.70
N GLY A 247 16.66 6.03 -4.83
CA GLY A 247 17.16 6.56 -3.56
C GLY A 247 18.31 7.55 -3.75
N PHE A 248 18.56 8.34 -2.71
CA PHE A 248 19.67 9.30 -2.69
C PHE A 248 20.98 8.64 -2.26
N LYS A 249 22.10 9.21 -2.71
CA LYS A 249 23.44 8.80 -2.32
C LYS A 249 23.63 9.05 -0.83
N ARG A 250 24.10 8.01 -0.14
CA ARG A 250 24.44 7.97 1.30
C ARG A 250 25.80 7.28 1.46
N ASN A 251 26.24 7.12 2.71
CA ASN A 251 27.42 6.32 3.02
C ASN A 251 27.26 4.89 2.44
N PRO A 252 28.18 4.41 1.58
CA PRO A 252 28.12 3.05 1.02
C PRO A 252 28.00 1.94 2.08
N ALA A 253 28.52 2.15 3.30
CA ALA A 253 28.37 1.20 4.39
C ALA A 253 26.89 0.95 4.76
N LEU A 254 26.04 1.99 4.72
CA LEU A 254 24.61 1.85 4.98
C LEU A 254 23.90 1.03 3.91
N PHE A 255 24.31 1.17 2.64
CA PHE A 255 23.78 0.33 1.56
C PHE A 255 24.14 -1.13 1.76
N GLN A 256 25.38 -1.42 2.18
CA GLN A 256 25.78 -2.79 2.49
C GLN A 256 25.04 -3.34 3.71
N GLN A 257 24.86 -2.53 4.76
CA GLN A 257 24.04 -2.92 5.91
C GLN A 257 22.62 -3.29 5.48
N VAL A 258 21.92 -2.40 4.76
CA VAL A 258 20.56 -2.66 4.28
C VAL A 258 20.51 -3.84 3.31
N ARG A 259 21.52 -4.01 2.45
CA ARG A 259 21.63 -5.17 1.57
C ARG A 259 21.63 -6.47 2.39
N GLN A 260 22.45 -6.55 3.44
CA GLN A 260 22.52 -7.73 4.30
C GLN A 260 21.21 -7.96 5.07
N GLU A 261 20.57 -6.90 5.57
CA GLU A 261 19.25 -6.99 6.22
C GLU A 261 18.19 -7.59 5.28
N PHE A 262 18.17 -7.20 3.99
CA PHE A 262 17.25 -7.78 3.02
C PHE A 262 17.61 -9.23 2.70
N LEU A 263 18.88 -9.55 2.46
CA LEU A 263 19.33 -10.93 2.22
C LEU A 263 18.98 -11.86 3.39
N SER A 264 19.18 -11.42 4.63
CA SER A 264 18.80 -12.21 5.81
C SER A 264 17.29 -12.37 5.96
N SER A 265 16.51 -11.42 5.45
CA SER A 265 15.04 -11.44 5.49
C SER A 265 14.41 -12.20 4.31
N GLN A 266 15.22 -12.73 3.37
CA GLN A 266 14.71 -13.36 2.14
C GLN A 266 13.71 -14.47 2.44
N SER A 267 14.03 -15.39 3.34
CA SER A 267 13.15 -16.51 3.69
C SER A 267 11.82 -16.03 4.27
N GLU A 268 11.84 -15.02 5.14
CA GLU A 268 10.62 -14.46 5.74
C GLU A 268 9.76 -13.73 4.72
N ILE A 269 10.39 -12.93 3.84
CA ILE A 269 9.70 -12.24 2.74
C ILE A 269 9.02 -13.24 1.79
N MET A 270 9.73 -14.29 1.39
CA MET A 270 9.16 -15.32 0.53
C MET A 270 8.02 -16.08 1.23
N ALA A 271 8.15 -16.33 2.54
CA ALA A 271 7.08 -16.94 3.33
C ALA A 271 5.81 -16.06 3.38
N GLN A 272 5.94 -14.73 3.47
CA GLN A 272 4.77 -13.82 3.37
C GLN A 272 4.06 -13.93 2.02
N VAL A 273 4.83 -14.04 0.93
CA VAL A 273 4.28 -14.22 -0.43
C VAL A 273 3.57 -15.58 -0.52
N ASP A 274 4.24 -16.66 -0.12
CA ASP A 274 3.73 -18.02 -0.20
C ASP A 274 2.47 -18.21 0.67
N ALA A 275 2.41 -17.59 1.84
CA ALA A 275 1.23 -17.60 2.71
C ALA A 275 -0.02 -16.96 2.07
N CYS A 276 0.16 -16.04 1.12
CA CYS A 276 -0.95 -15.42 0.39
C CYS A 276 -1.41 -16.22 -0.83
N LYS A 277 -0.76 -17.34 -1.18
CA LYS A 277 -1.08 -18.14 -2.38
C LYS A 277 -2.58 -18.44 -2.50
N GLY A 278 -3.21 -18.91 -1.42
CA GLY A 278 -4.63 -19.26 -1.40
C GLY A 278 -5.60 -18.08 -1.56
N GLN A 279 -5.10 -16.83 -1.56
CA GLN A 279 -5.92 -15.65 -1.80
C GLN A 279 -6.01 -15.30 -3.29
N PHE A 280 -5.03 -15.70 -4.11
CA PHE A 280 -5.02 -15.42 -5.54
C PHE A 280 -6.12 -16.21 -6.26
N GLU A 281 -6.75 -15.56 -7.24
CA GLU A 281 -7.74 -16.19 -8.12
C GLU A 281 -7.06 -16.89 -9.30
N LEU A 282 -5.92 -16.37 -9.75
CA LEU A 282 -5.14 -16.93 -10.86
C LEU A 282 -3.79 -17.42 -10.37
N GLU A 283 -3.53 -18.73 -10.48
CA GLU A 283 -2.25 -19.35 -10.10
C GLU A 283 -1.05 -18.67 -10.80
N ARG A 284 -1.22 -18.34 -12.08
CA ARG A 284 -0.18 -17.64 -12.85
C ARG A 284 0.19 -16.28 -12.25
N GLU A 285 -0.77 -15.54 -11.71
CA GLU A 285 -0.50 -14.22 -11.10
C GLU A 285 0.29 -14.37 -9.80
N PHE A 286 0.05 -15.46 -9.05
CA PHE A 286 0.86 -15.82 -7.89
C PHE A 286 2.30 -16.18 -8.29
N GLU A 287 2.48 -17.06 -9.28
CA GLU A 287 3.81 -17.45 -9.77
C GLU A 287 4.62 -16.23 -10.23
N VAL A 288 4.01 -15.36 -11.05
CA VAL A 288 4.63 -14.13 -11.54
C VAL A 288 4.98 -13.17 -10.41
N ALA A 289 4.14 -13.06 -9.38
CA ALA A 289 4.43 -12.24 -8.21
C ALA A 289 5.63 -12.80 -7.43
N ARG A 290 5.60 -14.10 -7.14
CA ARG A 290 6.66 -14.80 -6.41
C ARG A 290 8.01 -14.71 -7.11
N ASP A 291 8.05 -14.98 -8.41
CA ASP A 291 9.26 -14.90 -9.21
C ASP A 291 9.81 -13.48 -9.27
N TYR A 292 8.93 -12.48 -9.35
CA TYR A 292 9.35 -11.08 -9.34
C TYR A 292 10.12 -10.76 -8.06
N ILE A 293 9.62 -11.15 -6.89
CA ILE A 293 10.30 -10.94 -5.61
C ILE A 293 11.62 -11.72 -5.55
N PHE A 294 11.62 -12.98 -6.00
CA PHE A 294 12.83 -13.79 -6.04
C PHE A 294 13.93 -13.18 -6.92
N ASP A 295 13.57 -12.61 -8.07
CA ASP A 295 14.51 -11.95 -8.98
C ASP A 295 15.18 -10.71 -8.36
N PHE A 296 14.52 -10.01 -7.43
CA PHE A 296 15.19 -8.95 -6.66
C PHE A 296 16.35 -9.51 -5.82
N PHE A 297 16.16 -10.66 -5.17
CA PHE A 297 17.21 -11.28 -4.37
C PHE A 297 18.40 -11.73 -5.21
N LYS A 298 18.16 -12.22 -6.44
CA LYS A 298 19.24 -12.50 -7.40
C LYS A 298 20.08 -11.26 -7.73
N VAL A 299 19.45 -10.07 -7.78
CA VAL A 299 20.16 -8.80 -8.04
C VAL A 299 20.98 -8.39 -6.83
N ILE A 300 20.41 -8.41 -5.62
CA ILE A 300 21.13 -7.94 -4.44
C ILE A 300 22.13 -8.96 -3.90
N ALA A 301 22.03 -10.25 -4.24
CA ALA A 301 23.05 -11.24 -3.90
C ALA A 301 24.32 -11.13 -4.77
N ASP A 302 24.20 -10.53 -5.96
CA ASP A 302 25.28 -10.38 -6.94
C ASP A 302 25.95 -9.01 -6.77
N ASP A 303 27.25 -8.99 -6.46
CA ASP A 303 28.01 -7.77 -6.16
C ASP A 303 28.04 -6.79 -7.35
N ASP A 304 28.21 -7.29 -8.58
CA ASP A 304 28.30 -6.47 -9.77
C ASP A 304 26.95 -5.85 -10.12
N LYS A 305 25.86 -6.63 -9.98
CA LYS A 305 24.50 -6.11 -10.17
C LYS A 305 24.12 -5.12 -9.08
N PHE A 306 24.43 -5.40 -7.81
CA PHE A 306 24.21 -4.47 -6.72
C PHE A 306 24.94 -3.14 -6.96
N GLN A 307 26.21 -3.21 -7.35
CA GLN A 307 27.02 -2.04 -7.65
C GLN A 307 26.46 -1.23 -8.83
N SER A 308 26.12 -1.90 -9.94
CA SER A 308 25.72 -1.23 -11.19
C SER A 308 24.28 -0.74 -11.20
N GLN A 309 23.36 -1.44 -10.52
CA GLN A 309 21.92 -1.16 -10.56
C GLN A 309 21.41 -0.36 -9.36
N ILE A 310 22.14 -0.36 -8.23
CA ILE A 310 21.73 0.35 -7.00
C ILE A 310 22.75 1.42 -6.64
N LEU A 311 24.00 1.05 -6.31
CA LEU A 311 24.99 2.01 -5.79
C LEU A 311 25.33 3.12 -6.79
N LYS A 312 25.65 2.75 -8.03
CA LYS A 312 25.94 3.73 -9.11
C LYS A 312 24.70 4.48 -9.61
N LYS A 313 23.49 4.03 -9.26
CA LYS A 313 22.23 4.68 -9.62
C LYS A 313 21.71 5.62 -8.54
N ALA A 314 22.32 5.61 -7.35
CA ALA A 314 21.93 6.50 -6.27
C ALA A 314 22.06 7.97 -6.68
N ARG A 315 21.00 8.75 -6.44
CA ARG A 315 20.88 10.13 -6.89
C ARG A 315 21.65 11.08 -6.00
N THR A 316 22.28 12.09 -6.59
CA THR A 316 22.87 13.21 -5.84
C THR A 316 21.94 14.42 -5.75
N GLN A 317 20.90 14.47 -6.60
CA GLN A 317 19.90 15.54 -6.68
C GLN A 317 18.49 14.97 -6.93
#